data_AF-A0A956H4V4-F1
#
_entry.id   AF-A0A956H4V4-F1
#
_cell.length_a   1.000
_cell.length_b   1.000
_cell.length_c   1.000
_cell.angle_alpha   90.00
_cell.angle_beta   90.00
_cell.angle_gamma   90.00
#
_symmetry.space_group_name_H-M   'P 1'
#
loop_
_entity.id
_entity.type
_entity.pdbx_description
1 polymer ?
#
loop_
_entity_poly.entity_id
_entity_poly.type
_entity_poly.pdbx_seq_one_letter_code
_entity_poly.pdbx_strand_id
1 'polypeptide(L)'
;MDLQPEPPDFDAKVRKLGAKALAKLERAEINEPPPLWRPFIPALRRAYADICAYTCVRIPLVVGSAGVDHLLPKSRRPELAYEWSNYRLACGKMNARKNDLESVLDPFEIEDGWFALEFFGHQVRPAKGLHEPARGRVVETI
;
A
#
# COMPACT_ATOMS: atom_id res chain seq x y z
N MET A 1 -3.53 1.78 -13.67
CA MET A 1 -2.23 1.14 -13.43
C MET A 1 -2.54 -0.26 -12.95
N ASP A 2 -1.98 -1.29 -13.57
CA ASP A 2 -2.34 -2.66 -13.21
C ASP A 2 -1.37 -3.22 -12.15
N LEU A 3 -1.89 -4.09 -11.29
CA LEU A 3 -1.07 -4.83 -10.34
C LEU A 3 -0.01 -5.62 -11.09
N GLN A 4 1.25 -5.32 -10.81
CA GLN A 4 2.38 -5.99 -11.45
C GLN A 4 2.56 -7.41 -10.89
N PRO A 5 3.02 -8.37 -11.73
CA PRO A 5 3.26 -9.74 -11.28
C PRO A 5 4.30 -9.78 -10.16
N GLU A 6 4.15 -10.74 -9.26
CA GLU A 6 5.11 -10.93 -8.19
C GLU A 6 6.45 -11.46 -8.74
N PRO A 7 7.58 -11.13 -8.08
CA PRO A 7 8.88 -11.67 -8.48
C PRO A 7 8.93 -13.20 -8.33
N PRO A 8 9.69 -13.93 -9.19
CA PRO A 8 9.70 -15.40 -9.19
C PRO A 8 10.07 -16.07 -7.86
N ASP A 9 10.87 -15.40 -7.03
CA ASP A 9 11.32 -15.89 -5.73
C ASP A 9 10.45 -15.42 -4.56
N PHE A 10 9.40 -14.64 -4.81
CA PHE A 10 8.49 -14.10 -3.80
C PHE A 10 7.80 -15.22 -3.01
N ASP A 11 7.23 -16.20 -3.69
CA ASP A 11 6.55 -17.33 -3.05
C ASP A 11 7.45 -18.07 -2.06
N ALA A 12 8.68 -18.38 -2.49
CA ALA A 12 9.64 -19.12 -1.67
C ALA A 12 10.16 -18.30 -0.49
N LYS A 13 10.46 -17.01 -0.69
CA LYS A 13 11.15 -16.16 0.31
C LYS A 13 10.20 -15.38 1.21
N VAL A 14 8.96 -15.14 0.79
CA VAL A 14 7.99 -14.34 1.52
C VAL A 14 6.78 -15.18 1.88
N ARG A 15 6.03 -15.70 0.91
CA ARG A 15 4.75 -16.38 1.18
C ARG A 15 4.91 -17.64 2.03
N LYS A 16 5.76 -18.58 1.64
CA LYS A 16 5.97 -19.85 2.36
C LYS A 16 6.59 -19.67 3.74
N LEU A 17 7.56 -18.77 3.87
CA LEU A 17 8.16 -18.44 5.17
C LEU A 17 7.17 -17.66 6.05
N GLY A 18 6.39 -16.79 5.43
CA GLY A 18 5.31 -16.03 6.03
C GLY A 18 4.24 -16.93 6.63
N ALA A 19 3.76 -17.94 5.90
CA ALA A 19 2.79 -18.91 6.40
C ALA A 19 3.28 -19.62 7.67
N LYS A 20 4.56 -20.00 7.72
CA LYS A 20 5.17 -20.56 8.94
C LYS A 20 5.18 -19.54 10.09
N ALA A 21 5.48 -18.28 9.79
CA ALA A 21 5.46 -17.21 10.78
C ALA A 21 4.03 -16.92 11.29
N LEU A 22 3.01 -16.96 10.42
CA LEU A 22 1.61 -16.81 10.81
C LEU A 22 1.17 -17.93 11.75
N ALA A 23 1.54 -19.18 11.47
CA ALA A 23 1.25 -20.28 12.39
C ALA A 23 1.91 -20.10 13.78
N LYS A 24 3.08 -19.46 13.85
CA LYS A 24 3.71 -19.08 15.12
C LYS A 24 3.00 -17.93 15.83
N LEU A 25 2.54 -16.94 15.06
CA LEU A 25 1.77 -15.81 15.57
C LEU A 25 0.45 -16.29 16.19
N GLU A 26 -0.26 -17.21 15.51
CA GLU A 26 -1.50 -17.84 16.02
C GLU A 26 -1.27 -18.61 17.33
N ARG A 27 -0.09 -19.22 17.49
CA ARG A 27 0.32 -19.90 18.74
C ARG A 27 0.92 -18.95 19.79
N ALA A 28 0.91 -17.64 19.55
CA ALA A 28 1.50 -16.61 20.41
C ALA A 28 3.00 -16.84 20.72
N GLU A 29 3.74 -17.51 19.84
CA GLU A 29 5.19 -17.69 19.95
C GLU A 29 5.96 -16.43 19.52
N ILE A 30 5.31 -15.57 18.73
CA ILE A 30 5.80 -14.26 18.28
C ILE A 30 4.67 -13.23 18.43
N ASN A 31 5.02 -11.96 18.59
CA ASN A 31 4.05 -10.89 18.82
C ASN A 31 3.66 -10.13 17.54
N GLU A 32 4.47 -10.20 16.47
CA GLU A 32 4.17 -9.54 15.21
C GLU A 32 4.69 -10.33 14.00
N PRO A 33 4.09 -10.16 12.80
CA PRO A 33 4.62 -10.75 11.58
C PRO A 33 6.03 -10.21 11.27
N PRO A 34 7.06 -11.07 11.14
CA PRO A 34 8.40 -10.67 10.76
C PRO A 34 8.41 -10.00 9.37
N PRO A 35 9.29 -9.00 9.15
CA PRO A 35 9.25 -8.18 7.94
C PRO A 35 9.96 -8.83 6.74
N LEU A 36 9.52 -10.03 6.35
CA LEU A 36 10.10 -10.85 5.28
C LEU A 36 10.00 -10.18 3.89
N TRP A 37 9.13 -9.19 3.74
CA TRP A 37 8.94 -8.38 2.52
C TRP A 37 10.03 -7.33 2.27
N ARG A 38 10.79 -6.92 3.29
CA ARG A 38 11.79 -5.83 3.17
C ARG A 38 12.80 -6.04 2.02
N PRO A 39 13.35 -7.25 1.80
CA PRO A 39 14.26 -7.51 0.68
C PRO A 39 13.63 -7.27 -0.71
N PHE A 40 12.29 -7.23 -0.81
CA PHE A 40 11.56 -7.03 -2.06
C PHE A 40 11.23 -5.56 -2.36
N ILE A 41 11.62 -4.60 -1.49
CA ILE A 41 11.46 -3.16 -1.78
C ILE A 41 12.06 -2.75 -3.14
N PRO A 42 13.25 -3.23 -3.57
CA PRO A 42 13.76 -2.91 -4.91
C PRO A 42 12.88 -3.45 -6.05
N ALA A 43 12.27 -4.62 -5.89
CA ALA A 43 11.34 -5.16 -6.87
C ALA A 43 10.04 -4.33 -6.93
N LEU A 44 9.52 -3.92 -5.77
CA LEU A 44 8.35 -3.05 -5.67
C LEU A 44 8.63 -1.66 -6.26
N ARG A 45 9.82 -1.09 -6.02
CA ARG A 45 10.28 0.15 -6.67
C ARG A 45 10.24 0.05 -8.19
N ARG A 46 10.74 -1.05 -8.77
CA ARG A 46 10.66 -1.28 -10.22
C ARG A 46 9.21 -1.40 -10.70
N ALA A 47 8.39 -2.15 -10.00
CA ALA A 47 6.98 -2.34 -10.35
C ALA A 47 6.18 -1.02 -10.37
N TYR A 48 6.51 -0.08 -9.49
CA TYR A 48 5.86 1.23 -9.40
C TYR A 48 6.65 2.35 -10.10
N ALA A 49 7.73 2.04 -10.82
CA ALA A 49 8.63 3.04 -11.42
C ALA A 49 9.11 4.14 -10.45
N ASP A 50 9.36 3.76 -9.19
CA ASP A 50 9.66 4.60 -8.04
C ASP A 50 8.55 5.60 -7.64
N ILE A 51 7.33 5.43 -8.11
CA ILE A 51 6.21 6.33 -7.80
C ILE A 51 5.49 5.85 -6.54
N CYS A 52 5.31 6.75 -5.58
CA CYS A 52 4.48 6.49 -4.41
C CYS A 52 3.04 6.24 -4.85
N ALA A 53 2.48 5.10 -4.47
CA ALA A 53 1.15 4.65 -4.85
C ALA A 53 0.06 5.65 -4.45
N TYR A 54 0.20 6.30 -3.30
CA TYR A 54 -0.83 7.20 -2.75
C TYR A 54 -0.76 8.65 -3.23
N THR A 55 0.41 9.12 -3.67
CA THR A 55 0.59 10.53 -4.05
C THR A 55 0.88 10.72 -5.53
N CYS A 56 1.14 9.63 -6.27
CA CYS A 56 1.58 9.68 -7.66
C CYS A 56 2.88 10.51 -7.87
N VAL A 57 3.66 10.70 -6.80
CA VAL A 57 4.95 11.42 -6.83
C VAL A 57 6.09 10.43 -6.75
N ARG A 58 7.14 10.65 -7.56
CA ARG A 58 8.37 9.86 -7.51
C ARG A 58 9.04 9.97 -6.14
N ILE A 59 9.40 8.84 -5.55
CA ILE A 59 10.14 8.72 -4.30
C ILE A 59 11.65 8.73 -4.62
N PRO A 60 12.38 9.79 -4.24
CA PRO A 60 13.83 9.83 -4.45
C PRO A 60 14.53 8.62 -3.81
N LEU A 61 15.55 8.08 -4.47
CA LEU A 61 16.26 6.88 -4.01
C LEU A 61 16.95 7.11 -2.65
N VAL A 62 17.58 8.27 -2.47
CA VAL A 62 18.42 8.55 -1.30
C VAL A 62 17.62 9.16 -0.15
N VAL A 63 16.76 10.14 -0.44
CA VAL A 63 16.08 10.95 0.60
C VAL A 63 14.59 10.63 0.78
N GLY A 64 14.00 9.83 -0.12
CA GLY A 64 12.55 9.69 -0.22
C GLY A 64 11.90 8.71 0.78
N SER A 65 12.71 7.91 1.49
CA SER A 65 12.26 6.83 2.40
C SER A 65 11.12 5.98 1.79
N ALA A 66 11.48 4.96 1.02
CA ALA A 66 10.48 4.03 0.46
C ALA A 66 10.25 2.83 1.38
N GLY A 67 8.98 2.46 1.54
CA GLY A 67 8.58 1.25 2.24
C GLY A 67 7.55 0.46 1.47
N VAL A 68 7.36 -0.78 1.91
CA VAL A 68 6.17 -1.56 1.58
C VAL A 68 5.07 -1.12 2.52
N ASP A 69 3.97 -0.66 1.96
CA ASP A 69 2.70 -0.48 2.66
C ASP A 69 1.82 -1.71 2.42
N HIS A 70 1.13 -2.15 3.47
CA HIS A 70 0.09 -3.17 3.38
C HIS A 70 -1.27 -2.48 3.22
N LEU A 71 -1.87 -2.57 2.03
CA LEU A 71 -3.18 -1.97 1.75
C LEU A 71 -4.18 -2.33 2.85
N LEU A 72 -4.31 -3.63 3.11
CA LEU A 72 -4.92 -4.16 4.32
C LEU A 72 -3.83 -4.40 5.37
N PRO A 73 -3.84 -3.63 6.48
CA PRO A 73 -2.70 -3.55 7.39
C PRO A 73 -2.49 -4.85 8.15
N LYS A 74 -1.22 -5.25 8.29
CA LYS A 74 -0.83 -6.51 8.96
C LYS A 74 -1.27 -6.62 10.43
N SER A 75 -1.59 -5.50 11.08
CA SER A 75 -2.11 -5.44 12.46
C SER A 75 -3.58 -5.82 12.56
N ARG A 76 -4.35 -5.68 11.46
CA ARG A 76 -5.77 -6.03 11.38
C ARG A 76 -5.99 -7.32 10.58
N ARG A 77 -5.21 -7.51 9.52
CA ARG A 77 -5.30 -8.60 8.55
C ARG A 77 -3.95 -9.35 8.44
N PRO A 78 -3.45 -9.97 9.52
CA PRO A 78 -2.14 -10.64 9.53
C PRO A 78 -2.03 -11.73 8.46
N GLU A 79 -3.14 -12.40 8.12
CA GLU A 79 -3.19 -13.43 7.08
C GLU A 79 -2.81 -12.92 5.68
N LEU A 80 -2.91 -11.61 5.44
CA LEU A 80 -2.53 -10.96 4.18
C LEU A 80 -1.17 -10.28 4.24
N ALA A 81 -0.42 -10.43 5.34
CA ALA A 81 0.87 -9.75 5.54
C ALA A 81 1.95 -10.18 4.52
N TYR A 82 1.78 -11.34 3.89
CA TYR A 82 2.75 -11.96 2.99
C TYR A 82 2.25 -12.13 1.55
N GLU A 83 1.20 -11.39 1.19
CA GLU A 83 0.63 -11.42 -0.16
C GLU A 83 1.07 -10.20 -1.00
N TRP A 84 1.67 -10.46 -2.16
CA TRP A 84 2.16 -9.42 -3.06
C TRP A 84 1.06 -8.46 -3.53
N SER A 85 -0.14 -8.99 -3.77
CA SER A 85 -1.31 -8.18 -4.15
C SER A 85 -1.72 -7.17 -3.07
N ASN A 86 -1.30 -7.37 -1.82
CA ASN A 86 -1.55 -6.47 -0.70
C ASN A 86 -0.46 -5.39 -0.54
N TYR A 87 0.58 -5.38 -1.40
CA TYR A 87 1.72 -4.46 -1.26
C TYR A 87 1.61 -3.22 -2.14
N ARG A 88 1.78 -2.05 -1.54
CA ARG A 88 1.88 -0.75 -2.23
C ARG A 88 3.24 -0.13 -1.95
N LEU A 89 3.86 0.48 -2.97
CA LEU A 89 5.05 1.29 -2.74
C LEU A 89 4.62 2.63 -2.13
N ALA A 90 5.04 2.93 -0.91
CA ALA A 90 4.68 4.18 -0.26
C ALA A 90 5.94 4.94 0.21
N CYS A 91 5.90 6.27 0.12
CA CYS A 91 6.87 7.11 0.80
C CYS A 91 6.60 7.08 2.31
N GLY A 92 7.64 7.27 3.12
CA GLY A 92 7.56 7.11 4.57
C GLY A 92 6.48 7.98 5.22
N LYS A 93 6.26 9.20 4.71
CA LYS A 93 5.21 10.11 5.20
C LYS A 93 3.79 9.56 4.96
N MET A 94 3.54 8.95 3.80
CA MET A 94 2.21 8.42 3.50
C MET A 94 1.97 7.08 4.18
N ASN A 95 2.98 6.20 4.20
CA ASN A 95 2.92 4.93 4.93
C ASN A 95 2.61 5.18 6.43
N ALA A 96 3.31 6.14 7.06
CA ALA A 96 3.06 6.51 8.46
C ALA A 96 1.68 7.12 8.70
N ARG A 97 1.11 7.84 7.73
CA ARG A 97 -0.23 8.44 7.83
C ARG A 97 -1.34 7.41 7.66
N LYS A 98 -1.19 6.51 6.68
CA LYS A 98 -2.15 5.41 6.47
C LYS A 98 -2.18 4.51 7.70
N ASN A 99 -1.02 4.13 8.23
CA ASN A 99 -0.91 3.29 9.42
C ASN A 99 -1.81 2.03 9.33
N ASP A 100 -2.82 1.91 10.18
CA ASP A 100 -3.78 0.80 10.23
C ASP A 100 -5.16 1.16 9.64
N LEU A 101 -5.27 2.27 8.90
CA LEU A 101 -6.50 2.63 8.18
C LEU A 101 -6.76 1.64 7.04
N GLU A 102 -8.00 1.14 6.97
CA GLU A 102 -8.48 0.26 5.90
C GLU A 102 -9.36 0.98 4.86
N SER A 103 -9.80 2.21 5.16
CA SER A 103 -10.70 2.99 4.31
C SER A 103 -10.03 3.75 3.18
N VAL A 104 -8.70 3.79 3.16
CA VAL A 104 -7.94 4.44 2.09
C VAL A 104 -8.20 3.71 0.78
N LEU A 105 -8.67 4.45 -0.23
CA LEU A 105 -8.88 3.92 -1.58
C LEU A 105 -7.60 3.28 -2.13
N ASP A 106 -7.73 2.07 -2.67
CA ASP A 106 -6.65 1.43 -3.39
C ASP A 106 -6.39 2.19 -4.71
N PRO A 107 -5.15 2.65 -4.97
CA PRO A 107 -4.82 3.32 -6.23
C PRO A 107 -5.15 2.53 -7.50
N PHE A 108 -5.33 1.20 -7.40
CA PHE A 108 -5.75 0.37 -8.53
C PHE A 108 -7.26 0.39 -8.81
N GLU A 109 -8.07 0.89 -7.88
CA GLU A 109 -9.52 1.00 -8.02
C GLU A 109 -10.00 2.42 -8.35
N ILE A 110 -9.09 3.41 -8.28
CA ILE A 110 -9.42 4.81 -8.55
C ILE A 110 -9.59 4.99 -10.06
N GLU A 111 -10.74 5.53 -10.46
CA GLU A 111 -11.03 5.88 -11.85
C GLU A 111 -10.79 7.36 -12.16
N ASP A 112 -10.67 7.67 -13.44
CA ASP A 112 -10.54 9.04 -13.93
C ASP A 112 -11.73 9.90 -13.48
N GLY A 113 -11.42 11.11 -13.00
CA GLY A 113 -12.44 12.05 -12.55
C GLY A 113 -13.01 11.79 -11.16
N TRP A 114 -12.37 10.96 -10.32
CA TRP A 114 -12.75 10.85 -8.91
C TRP A 114 -12.18 11.98 -8.05
N PHE A 115 -10.93 12.38 -8.31
CA PHE A 115 -10.23 13.41 -7.57
C PHE A 115 -9.99 14.66 -8.42
N ALA A 116 -10.02 15.83 -7.79
CA ALA A 116 -9.68 17.12 -8.38
C ALA A 116 -8.61 17.82 -7.55
N LEU A 117 -7.62 18.40 -8.23
CA LEU A 117 -6.63 19.27 -7.59
C LEU A 117 -7.19 20.70 -7.50
N GLU A 118 -7.22 21.25 -6.30
CA GLU A 118 -7.58 22.63 -6.04
C GLU A 118 -6.31 23.41 -5.69
N PHE A 119 -5.89 24.29 -6.61
CA PHE A 119 -4.55 24.87 -6.60
C PHE A 119 -4.37 26.01 -5.59
N PHE A 120 -5.41 26.78 -5.27
CA PHE A 120 -5.27 27.92 -4.35
C PHE A 120 -5.09 27.45 -2.91
N GLY A 121 -5.87 26.47 -2.49
CA GLY A 121 -5.77 25.84 -1.18
C GLY A 121 -4.78 24.67 -1.11
N HIS A 122 -4.17 24.28 -2.23
CA HIS A 122 -3.20 23.18 -2.32
C HIS A 122 -3.75 21.84 -1.79
N GLN A 123 -4.99 21.53 -2.12
CA GLN A 123 -5.71 20.38 -1.59
C GLN A 123 -6.26 19.49 -2.70
N VAL A 124 -6.44 18.22 -2.36
CA VAL A 124 -7.19 17.28 -3.18
C VAL A 124 -8.65 17.34 -2.73
N ARG A 125 -9.60 17.37 -3.66
CA ARG A 125 -11.04 17.36 -3.39
C ARG A 125 -11.74 16.26 -4.20
N PRO A 126 -12.94 15.81 -3.78
CA PRO A 126 -13.79 15.03 -4.66
C PRO A 126 -14.11 15.84 -5.92
N ALA A 127 -14.09 15.19 -7.08
CA ALA A 127 -14.45 15.85 -8.32
C ALA A 127 -15.89 16.39 -8.29
N LYS A 128 -16.12 17.49 -9.01
CA LYS A 128 -17.46 18.09 -9.11
C LYS A 128 -18.38 17.12 -9.85
N GLY A 129 -19.53 16.83 -9.25
CA GLY A 129 -20.50 15.89 -9.82
C GLY A 129 -20.20 14.41 -9.54
N LEU A 130 -19.16 14.09 -8.76
CA LEU A 130 -18.96 12.71 -8.32
C LEU A 130 -20.15 12.25 -7.48
N HIS A 131 -20.77 11.14 -7.91
CA HIS A 131 -21.94 10.55 -7.28
C HIS A 131 -21.56 9.49 -6.24
N GLU A 132 -22.52 9.14 -5.39
CA GLU A 132 -22.37 8.03 -4.46
C GLU A 132 -22.37 6.67 -5.20
N PRO A 133 -21.66 5.66 -4.68
CA PRO A 133 -20.90 5.65 -3.41
C PRO A 133 -19.47 6.17 -3.52
N ALA A 134 -19.00 6.50 -4.74
CA ALA A 134 -17.60 6.89 -4.98
C ALA A 134 -17.25 8.18 -4.22
N ARG A 135 -18.17 9.14 -4.15
CA ARG A 135 -17.97 10.39 -3.41
C ARG A 135 -17.66 10.16 -1.94
N GLY A 136 -18.41 9.31 -1.24
CA GLY A 136 -18.14 8.96 0.16
C GLY A 136 -16.74 8.38 0.35
N ARG A 137 -16.34 7.41 -0.48
CA ARG A 137 -15.01 6.78 -0.42
C ARG A 137 -13.87 7.78 -0.66
N VAL A 138 -14.05 8.71 -1.60
CA VAL A 138 -13.07 9.76 -1.89
C VAL A 138 -12.92 10.71 -0.72
N VAL A 139 -14.02 11.15 -0.11
CA VAL A 139 -13.99 12.02 1.08
C VAL A 139 -13.30 11.34 2.25
N GLU A 140 -13.55 10.05 2.47
CA GLU A 140 -12.92 9.30 3.57
C GLU A 140 -11.41 9.10 3.37
N THR A 141 -10.94 9.11 2.12
CA THR A 141 -9.52 8.90 1.78
C THR A 141 -8.62 10.13 2.03
N ILE A 142 -9.17 11.35 1.95
CA ILE A 142 -8.38 12.62 1.90
C ILE A 142 -8.29 13.37 3.23
#